data_AF-E1F734-F1
#
_entry.id   AF-E1F734-F1
#
_cell.length_a   1.000
_cell.length_b   1.000
_cell.length_c   1.000
_cell.angle_alpha   90.00
_cell.angle_beta   90.00
_cell.angle_gamma   90.00
#
_symmetry.space_group_name_H-M   'P 1'
#
loop_
_entity.id
_entity.type
_entity.pdbx_description
1 polymer ?
#
loop_
_entity_poly.entity_id
_entity_poly.type
_entity_poly.pdbx_seq_one_letter_code
_entity_poly.pdbx_strand_id
1 'polypeptide(L)'
;MFDKLIFASLALQLAWASQTASTAKANPTPCDPKNPDQTHCAADGCNVEIGGQTFCSKCTGDNVPVDGECTAKGGAAMCTAGTDDKAGTCTKCAGAHSLYMGGCYEHCPYGPGDAANVCGDAPAGCNIPNCKSCPDGTCTECNDGFVLGDGNKCVASSVNKSGGLSTGAIAGISVAVVIVVGGLVGFLCWWFLCRGKA
;
A
#
# COMPACT_ATOMS: atom_id res chain seq x y z
N MET A 1 14.45 -52.95 -6.33
CA MET A 1 13.33 -52.71 -5.37
C MET A 1 13.24 -51.26 -4.88
N PHE A 2 14.10 -50.33 -5.32
CA PHE A 2 14.00 -48.90 -4.98
C PHE A 2 13.47 -48.02 -6.14
N ASP A 3 13.01 -48.64 -7.22
CA ASP A 3 12.60 -47.95 -8.45
C ASP A 3 11.12 -47.53 -8.47
N LYS A 4 10.31 -48.09 -7.55
CA LYS A 4 8.87 -47.80 -7.46
C LYS A 4 8.48 -46.79 -6.38
N LEU A 5 9.46 -46.25 -5.64
CA LEU A 5 9.22 -45.27 -4.58
C LEU A 5 9.50 -43.82 -5.01
N ILE A 6 10.01 -43.59 -6.23
CA ILE A 6 10.34 -42.24 -6.71
C ILE A 6 9.15 -41.55 -7.41
N PHE A 7 8.15 -42.29 -7.91
CA PHE A 7 7.04 -41.70 -8.66
C PHE A 7 5.79 -41.36 -7.83
N ALA A 8 5.73 -41.73 -6.54
CA ALA A 8 4.56 -41.46 -5.69
C ALA A 8 4.63 -40.13 -4.92
N SER A 9 5.76 -39.43 -4.92
CA SER A 9 5.97 -38.17 -4.20
C SER A 9 5.68 -36.92 -5.04
N LEU A 10 5.43 -37.05 -6.35
CA LEU A 10 5.24 -35.90 -7.26
C LEU A 10 3.78 -35.40 -7.34
N ALA A 11 2.85 -35.94 -6.55
CA ALA A 11 1.42 -35.59 -6.63
C ALA A 11 0.92 -34.64 -5.52
N LEU A 12 1.75 -34.20 -4.56
CA LEU A 12 1.27 -33.46 -3.38
C LEU A 12 1.74 -31.99 -3.27
N GLN A 13 2.31 -31.40 -4.31
CA GLN A 13 2.75 -30.00 -4.29
C GLN A 13 1.92 -29.03 -5.14
N LEU A 14 0.73 -29.43 -5.62
CA LEU A 14 -0.17 -28.53 -6.38
C LEU A 14 -1.31 -27.92 -5.55
N ALA A 15 -1.45 -28.23 -4.27
CA ALA A 15 -2.53 -27.70 -3.43
C ALA A 15 -2.19 -26.39 -2.68
N TRP A 16 -1.43 -25.49 -3.31
CA TRP A 16 -1.06 -24.19 -2.73
C TRP A 16 -0.53 -23.24 -3.80
N ALA A 17 -1.23 -23.18 -4.93
CA ALA A 17 -1.50 -21.88 -5.53
C ALA A 17 -2.81 -21.36 -4.92
N SER A 18 -2.86 -21.25 -3.59
CA SER A 18 -3.72 -20.27 -2.97
C SER A 18 -3.22 -18.96 -3.53
N GLN A 19 -3.98 -18.41 -4.46
CA GLN A 19 -3.91 -17.00 -4.80
C GLN A 19 -4.12 -16.25 -3.48
N THR A 20 -3.05 -16.06 -2.71
CA THR A 20 -2.78 -14.75 -2.17
C THR A 20 -2.66 -13.87 -3.41
N ALA A 21 -3.82 -13.48 -3.94
CA ALA A 21 -4.02 -12.11 -4.28
C ALA A 21 -3.55 -11.37 -3.04
N SER A 22 -2.28 -11.00 -3.05
CA SER A 22 -1.82 -9.83 -2.35
C SER A 22 -2.82 -8.79 -2.84
N THR A 23 -3.85 -8.53 -2.04
CA THR A 23 -4.56 -7.27 -2.09
C THR A 23 -3.50 -6.25 -1.66
N ALA A 24 -2.49 -6.04 -2.52
CA ALA A 24 -1.88 -4.74 -2.65
C ALA A 24 -3.09 -3.87 -2.93
N LYS A 25 -3.45 -3.05 -1.93
CA LYS A 25 -4.54 -2.08 -1.99
C LYS A 25 -4.45 -1.47 -3.38
N ALA A 26 -5.36 -1.87 -4.28
CA ALA A 26 -5.32 -1.40 -5.65
C ALA A 26 -5.44 0.11 -5.54
N ASN A 27 -4.55 0.83 -6.23
CA ASN A 27 -4.64 2.28 -6.30
C ASN A 27 -6.11 2.61 -6.67
N PRO A 28 -6.79 3.51 -5.94
CA PRO A 28 -8.21 3.72 -6.14
C PRO A 28 -8.54 3.96 -7.60
N THR A 29 -9.62 3.34 -8.08
CA THR A 29 -9.98 3.40 -9.50
C THR A 29 -10.44 4.83 -9.81
N PRO A 30 -9.73 5.57 -10.68
CA PRO A 30 -10.19 6.89 -11.10
C PRO A 30 -11.51 6.77 -11.86
N CYS A 31 -12.40 7.72 -11.66
CA CYS A 31 -13.67 7.79 -12.38
C CYS A 31 -13.48 8.48 -13.74
N ASP A 32 -14.29 8.08 -14.72
CA ASP A 32 -14.36 8.79 -16.01
C ASP A 32 -15.48 9.85 -15.92
N PRO A 33 -15.17 11.16 -16.04
CA PRO A 33 -16.20 12.21 -16.05
C PRO A 33 -17.21 12.05 -17.18
N LYS A 34 -16.86 11.34 -18.27
CA LYS A 34 -17.75 11.04 -19.39
C LYS A 34 -18.65 9.84 -19.13
N ASN A 35 -18.33 9.01 -18.13
CA ASN A 35 -19.11 7.84 -17.76
C ASN A 35 -19.07 7.55 -16.24
N PRO A 36 -19.56 8.47 -15.41
CA PRO A 36 -19.47 8.40 -13.95
C PRO A 36 -20.30 7.25 -13.35
N ASP A 37 -21.35 6.79 -14.04
CA ASP A 37 -22.28 5.78 -13.52
C ASP A 37 -21.68 4.36 -13.46
N GLN A 38 -20.55 4.09 -14.13
CA GLN A 38 -19.93 2.75 -14.14
C GLN A 38 -19.43 2.28 -12.77
N THR A 39 -19.22 3.19 -11.82
CA THR A 39 -18.67 2.89 -10.48
C THR A 39 -19.60 3.31 -9.34
N HIS A 40 -20.91 3.48 -9.60
CA HIS A 40 -21.84 4.11 -8.66
C HIS A 40 -21.45 5.54 -8.25
N CYS A 41 -20.60 6.21 -9.04
CA CYS A 41 -20.34 7.63 -8.84
C CYS A 41 -21.50 8.44 -9.41
N ALA A 42 -21.89 9.52 -8.72
CA ALA A 42 -22.93 10.41 -9.23
C ALA A 42 -22.45 11.14 -10.50
N ALA A 43 -23.38 11.51 -11.37
CA ALA A 43 -23.09 12.21 -12.63
C ALA A 43 -22.16 13.43 -12.45
N ASP A 44 -22.38 14.21 -11.38
CA ASP A 44 -21.57 15.39 -11.04
C ASP A 44 -20.54 15.11 -9.90
N GLY A 45 -20.42 13.84 -9.49
CA GLY A 45 -19.56 13.39 -8.41
C GLY A 45 -18.12 13.09 -8.85
N CYS A 46 -17.87 12.89 -10.15
CA CYS A 46 -16.53 12.65 -10.67
C CYS A 46 -15.80 13.97 -10.92
N ASN A 47 -15.33 14.63 -9.85
CA ASN A 47 -14.78 15.98 -9.93
C ASN A 47 -13.54 16.24 -9.05
N VAL A 48 -13.07 15.25 -8.29
CA VAL A 48 -11.90 15.41 -7.41
C VAL A 48 -10.64 15.13 -8.22
N GLU A 49 -9.92 16.16 -8.65
CA GLU A 49 -8.68 15.98 -9.40
C GLU A 49 -7.47 15.83 -8.46
N ILE A 50 -6.80 14.68 -8.52
CA ILE A 50 -5.59 14.37 -7.76
C ILE A 50 -4.55 13.84 -8.74
N GLY A 51 -3.49 14.62 -8.98
CA GLY A 51 -2.39 14.21 -9.86
C GLY A 51 -2.78 13.95 -11.32
N GLY A 52 -3.80 14.65 -11.83
CA GLY A 52 -4.29 14.51 -13.20
C GLY A 52 -5.25 13.33 -13.42
N GLN A 53 -5.69 12.68 -12.34
CA GLN A 53 -6.77 11.69 -12.35
C GLN A 53 -7.96 12.23 -11.57
N THR A 54 -9.17 11.88 -11.99
CA THR A 54 -10.40 12.31 -11.32
C THR A 54 -10.95 11.20 -10.45
N PHE A 55 -11.41 11.55 -9.25
CA PHE A 55 -11.96 10.64 -8.25
C PHE A 55 -13.37 11.07 -7.86
N CYS A 56 -14.12 10.12 -7.29
CA CYS A 56 -15.50 10.35 -6.92
C CYS A 56 -15.61 11.08 -5.58
N SER A 57 -16.24 12.26 -5.56
CA SER A 57 -16.64 12.99 -4.34
C SER A 57 -18.01 12.56 -3.81
N LYS A 58 -18.87 12.01 -4.67
CA LYS A 58 -20.26 11.69 -4.34
C LYS A 58 -20.74 10.44 -5.06
N CYS A 59 -21.19 9.46 -4.28
CA CYS A 59 -21.73 8.20 -4.77
C CYS A 59 -23.26 8.20 -4.85
N THR A 60 -23.81 7.30 -5.64
CA THR A 60 -25.26 7.07 -5.77
C THR A 60 -25.71 5.93 -4.86
N GLY A 61 -26.99 5.95 -4.48
CA GLY A 61 -27.60 4.92 -3.63
C GLY A 61 -27.06 4.90 -2.20
N ASP A 62 -26.85 3.70 -1.66
CA ASP A 62 -26.34 3.47 -0.30
C ASP A 62 -24.82 3.28 -0.26
N ASN A 63 -24.11 4.03 -1.11
CA ASN A 63 -22.66 4.03 -1.19
C ASN A 63 -22.08 5.34 -0.67
N VAL A 64 -20.81 5.30 -0.26
CA VAL A 64 -20.03 6.45 0.18
C VAL A 64 -18.62 6.38 -0.40
N PRO A 65 -17.94 7.52 -0.62
CA PRO A 65 -16.62 7.54 -1.25
C PRO A 65 -15.53 7.20 -0.22
N VAL A 66 -14.81 6.12 -0.46
CA VAL A 66 -13.66 5.68 0.35
C VAL A 66 -12.47 5.53 -0.59
N ASP A 67 -11.40 6.26 -0.29
CA ASP A 67 -10.22 6.42 -1.15
C ASP A 67 -10.57 6.85 -2.60
N GLY A 68 -11.74 7.44 -2.84
CA GLY A 68 -12.20 7.84 -4.18
C GLY A 68 -13.06 6.78 -4.91
N GLU A 69 -13.28 5.61 -4.30
CA GLU A 69 -14.15 4.54 -4.79
C GLU A 69 -15.47 4.50 -4.01
N CYS A 70 -16.58 4.21 -4.70
CA CYS A 70 -17.88 4.09 -4.06
C CYS A 70 -18.06 2.75 -3.36
N THR A 71 -17.97 2.76 -2.05
CA THR A 71 -18.13 1.60 -1.18
C THR A 71 -19.49 1.61 -0.52
N ALA A 72 -20.15 0.46 -0.40
CA ALA A 72 -21.42 0.35 0.32
C ALA A 72 -21.26 0.82 1.78
N LYS A 73 -22.23 1.57 2.31
CA LYS A 73 -22.22 2.10 3.69
C LYS A 73 -21.92 1.03 4.74
N GLY A 74 -22.45 -0.19 4.55
CA GLY A 74 -22.20 -1.32 5.45
C GLY A 74 -20.75 -1.81 5.50
N GLY A 75 -19.96 -1.52 4.46
CA GLY A 75 -18.52 -1.83 4.39
C GLY A 75 -17.61 -0.65 4.74
N ALA A 76 -18.15 0.56 4.87
CA ALA A 76 -17.41 1.80 5.07
C ALA A 76 -17.47 2.29 6.53
N ALA A 77 -17.07 1.44 7.49
CA ALA A 77 -17.16 1.75 8.92
C ALA A 77 -16.36 3.00 9.36
N MET A 78 -15.34 3.40 8.58
CA MET A 78 -14.56 4.63 8.80
C MET A 78 -15.34 5.89 8.41
N CYS A 79 -16.40 5.78 7.63
CA CYS A 79 -17.15 6.89 7.06
C CYS A 79 -18.49 7.07 7.76
N THR A 80 -18.73 8.27 8.29
CA THR A 80 -20.07 8.70 8.68
C THR A 80 -20.80 9.18 7.43
N ALA A 81 -21.73 8.37 6.92
CA ALA A 81 -22.51 8.72 5.75
C ALA A 81 -23.31 10.02 5.96
N GLY A 82 -23.29 10.90 4.99
CA GLY A 82 -24.15 12.07 4.96
C GLY A 82 -25.60 11.72 4.67
N THR A 83 -26.50 12.58 5.13
CA THR A 83 -27.94 12.50 4.87
C THR A 83 -28.37 13.67 3.98
N ASP A 84 -29.58 13.60 3.43
CA ASP A 84 -30.21 14.70 2.70
C ASP A 84 -29.32 15.20 1.54
N ASP A 85 -28.95 16.49 1.55
CA ASP A 85 -28.09 17.11 0.54
C ASP A 85 -26.66 16.55 0.50
N LYS A 86 -26.27 15.82 1.55
CA LYS A 86 -24.98 15.11 1.69
C LYS A 86 -25.12 13.60 1.51
N ALA A 87 -26.29 13.12 1.08
CA ALA A 87 -26.46 11.71 0.73
C ALA A 87 -25.43 11.30 -0.33
N GLY A 88 -24.79 10.15 -0.12
CA GLY A 88 -23.75 9.65 -1.02
C GLY A 88 -22.35 10.19 -0.74
N THR A 89 -22.14 10.98 0.32
CA THR A 89 -20.82 11.46 0.76
C THR A 89 -20.52 11.00 2.19
N CYS A 90 -19.26 11.11 2.60
CA CYS A 90 -18.83 11.06 3.98
C CYS A 90 -18.87 12.47 4.59
N THR A 91 -19.42 12.61 5.79
CA THR A 91 -19.41 13.86 6.57
C THR A 91 -18.32 13.87 7.63
N LYS A 92 -17.87 12.69 8.04
CA LYS A 92 -16.80 12.52 9.02
C LYS A 92 -16.06 11.21 8.76
N CYS A 93 -14.75 11.23 8.95
CA CYS A 93 -13.90 10.05 8.83
C CYS A 93 -13.32 9.67 10.19
N ALA A 94 -13.03 8.38 10.37
CA ALA A 94 -12.47 7.82 11.59
C ALA A 94 -11.26 6.91 11.29
N GLY A 95 -10.48 6.62 12.34
CA GLY A 95 -9.30 5.78 12.23
C GLY A 95 -8.15 6.48 11.50
N ALA A 96 -7.56 5.81 10.52
CA ALA A 96 -6.48 6.36 9.70
C ALA A 96 -6.96 7.18 8.48
N HIS A 97 -8.28 7.39 8.35
CA HIS A 97 -8.84 8.08 7.19
C HIS A 97 -9.18 9.53 7.52
N SER A 98 -8.90 10.41 6.58
CA SER A 98 -9.18 11.83 6.66
C SER A 98 -10.22 12.25 5.61
N LEU A 99 -11.05 13.21 5.97
CA LEU A 99 -12.09 13.75 5.11
C LEU A 99 -11.46 14.65 4.05
N TYR A 100 -11.76 14.36 2.79
CA TYR A 100 -11.36 15.19 1.66
C TYR A 100 -12.46 15.21 0.61
N MET A 101 -12.94 16.40 0.24
CA MET A 101 -13.96 16.60 -0.81
C MET A 101 -15.17 15.65 -0.71
N GLY A 102 -15.64 15.35 0.50
CA GLY A 102 -16.79 14.46 0.73
C GLY A 102 -16.47 12.96 0.72
N GLY A 103 -15.22 12.55 0.59
CA GLY A 103 -14.76 11.16 0.74
C GLY A 103 -13.80 10.98 1.91
N CYS A 104 -13.61 9.73 2.34
CA CYS A 104 -12.62 9.37 3.35
C CYS A 104 -11.38 8.74 2.69
N TYR A 105 -10.22 9.37 2.85
CA TYR A 105 -8.97 8.93 2.24
C TYR A 105 -7.98 8.51 3.33
N GLU A 106 -7.38 7.33 3.20
CA GLU A 106 -6.29 6.88 4.09
C GLU A 106 -5.04 7.74 3.89
N HIS A 107 -4.83 8.19 2.65
CA HIS A 107 -3.73 9.07 2.29
C HIS A 107 -4.25 10.39 1.75
N CYS A 108 -3.92 11.48 2.43
CA CYS A 108 -4.32 12.80 1.99
C CYS A 108 -3.51 13.22 0.76
N PRO A 109 -4.19 13.62 -0.34
CA PRO A 109 -3.51 13.98 -1.58
C PRO A 109 -2.65 15.23 -1.46
N TYR A 110 -2.90 16.11 -0.48
CA TYR A 110 -2.08 17.30 -0.24
C TYR A 110 -1.56 17.36 1.21
N GLY A 111 -1.60 16.23 1.92
CA GLY A 111 -1.22 16.15 3.33
C GLY A 111 -2.36 16.47 4.30
N PRO A 112 -2.13 16.37 5.61
CA PRO A 112 -3.13 16.66 6.62
C PRO A 112 -3.45 18.16 6.65
N GLY A 113 -4.73 18.49 6.85
CA GLY A 113 -5.20 19.86 7.02
C GLY A 113 -5.11 20.33 8.48
N ASP A 114 -5.61 21.54 8.75
CA ASP A 114 -5.61 22.14 10.08
C ASP A 114 -6.51 21.40 11.09
N ALA A 115 -7.51 20.68 10.60
CA ALA A 115 -8.44 19.90 11.41
C ALA A 115 -8.05 18.43 11.46
N ALA A 116 -8.21 17.80 12.63
CA ALA A 116 -7.95 16.38 12.81
C ALA A 116 -8.88 15.53 11.91
N ASN A 117 -8.29 14.56 11.21
CA ASN A 117 -8.96 13.70 10.22
C ASN A 117 -9.60 14.49 9.07
N VAL A 118 -8.95 15.59 8.64
CA VAL A 118 -9.31 16.35 7.45
C VAL A 118 -8.04 16.54 6.62
N CYS A 119 -8.13 16.35 5.32
CA CYS A 119 -7.01 16.61 4.42
C CYS A 119 -6.91 18.09 4.08
N GLY A 120 -5.69 18.56 3.85
CA GLY A 120 -5.44 19.89 3.32
C GLY A 120 -5.86 19.98 1.86
N ASP A 121 -6.17 21.20 1.43
CA ASP A 121 -6.42 21.50 0.02
C ASP A 121 -5.12 21.65 -0.77
N ALA A 122 -5.24 21.57 -2.09
CA ALA A 122 -4.12 21.80 -3.00
C ALA A 122 -3.57 23.23 -2.81
N PRO A 123 -2.25 23.41 -2.64
CA PRO A 123 -1.66 24.74 -2.60
C PRO A 123 -1.92 25.49 -3.92
N ALA A 124 -2.25 26.77 -3.83
CA ALA A 124 -2.55 27.60 -5.00
C ALA A 124 -1.39 27.58 -6.01
N GLY A 125 -1.68 27.17 -7.24
CA GLY A 125 -0.66 27.04 -8.30
C GLY A 125 0.10 25.72 -8.32
N CYS A 126 -0.29 24.73 -7.50
CA CYS A 126 0.35 23.42 -7.48
C CYS A 126 -0.64 22.26 -7.33
N ASN A 127 -0.86 21.52 -8.42
CA ASN A 127 -1.69 20.30 -8.46
C ASN A 127 -0.86 19.02 -8.34
N ILE A 128 0.30 19.09 -7.64
CA ILE A 128 1.18 17.94 -7.46
C ILE A 128 0.71 17.14 -6.23
N PRO A 129 0.29 15.87 -6.39
CA PRO A 129 -0.15 15.07 -5.28
C PRO A 129 1.02 14.76 -4.35
N ASN A 130 0.71 14.69 -3.06
CA ASN A 130 1.59 14.47 -1.93
C ASN A 130 2.68 15.54 -1.75
N CYS A 131 2.52 16.70 -2.40
CA CYS A 131 3.43 17.82 -2.26
C CYS A 131 3.04 18.69 -1.05
N LYS A 132 4.01 18.93 -0.17
CA LYS A 132 3.88 19.80 1.01
C LYS A 132 4.22 21.25 0.69
N SER A 133 5.27 21.47 -0.12
CA SER A 133 5.72 22.80 -0.50
C SER A 133 6.08 22.85 -1.98
N CYS A 134 5.53 23.85 -2.67
CA CYS A 134 5.58 23.97 -4.12
C CYS A 134 5.79 25.42 -4.58
N PRO A 135 6.98 25.99 -4.35
CA PRO A 135 7.33 27.29 -4.94
C PRO A 135 7.36 27.17 -6.47
N ASP A 136 6.74 28.13 -7.15
CA ASP A 136 6.77 28.27 -8.62
C ASP A 136 6.26 27.03 -9.40
N GLY A 137 5.29 26.31 -8.83
CA GLY A 137 4.65 25.15 -9.49
C GLY A 137 5.52 23.89 -9.52
N THR A 138 6.62 23.87 -8.77
CA THR A 138 7.53 22.73 -8.66
C THR A 138 7.54 22.21 -7.24
N CYS A 139 7.28 20.91 -7.03
CA CYS A 139 7.35 20.36 -5.68
C CYS A 139 8.79 20.31 -5.19
N THR A 140 9.05 20.91 -4.03
CA THR A 140 10.37 20.89 -3.37
C THR A 140 10.36 20.06 -2.09
N GLU A 141 9.21 19.90 -1.46
CA GLU A 141 9.06 19.12 -0.23
C GLU A 141 7.80 18.26 -0.33
N CYS A 142 7.95 16.97 -0.07
CA CYS A 142 6.85 16.00 -0.05
C CYS A 142 6.31 15.79 1.37
N ASN A 143 5.06 15.34 1.46
CA ASN A 143 4.47 14.91 2.73
C ASN A 143 5.16 13.65 3.28
N ASP A 144 5.00 13.40 4.59
CA ASP A 144 5.56 12.23 5.25
C ASP A 144 5.20 10.92 4.53
N GLY A 145 6.20 10.06 4.31
CA GLY A 145 6.02 8.81 3.57
C GLY A 145 6.17 8.93 2.05
N PHE A 146 6.50 10.11 1.52
CA PHE A 146 6.82 10.33 0.10
C PHE A 146 8.21 10.94 -0.09
N VAL A 147 8.82 10.63 -1.23
CA VAL A 147 10.09 11.20 -1.67
C VAL A 147 9.91 11.88 -3.02
N LEU A 148 10.75 12.89 -3.27
CA LEU A 148 10.79 13.58 -4.55
C LEU A 148 11.39 12.63 -5.59
N GLY A 149 10.57 12.19 -6.54
CA GLY A 149 10.97 11.36 -7.66
C GLY A 149 11.35 12.20 -8.89
N ASP A 150 11.58 11.51 -10.01
CA ASP A 150 11.87 12.17 -11.29
C ASP A 150 10.74 13.13 -11.70
N GLY A 151 11.12 14.34 -12.12
CA GLY A 151 10.18 15.37 -12.57
C GLY A 151 9.39 16.07 -11.45
N ASN A 152 9.94 16.14 -10.23
CA ASN A 152 9.36 16.87 -9.10
C ASN A 152 7.97 16.38 -8.66
N LYS A 153 7.71 15.08 -8.84
CA LYS A 153 6.51 14.42 -8.33
C LYS A 153 6.85 13.66 -7.05
N CYS A 154 5.96 13.74 -6.07
CA CYS A 154 6.10 12.96 -4.85
C CYS A 154 5.61 11.54 -5.09
N VAL A 155 6.54 10.59 -5.04
CA VAL A 155 6.25 9.17 -5.13
C VAL A 155 6.29 8.57 -3.74
N ALA A 156 5.42 7.57 -3.48
CA ALA A 156 5.44 6.88 -2.19
C ALA A 156 6.86 6.39 -1.97
N SER A 157 7.42 6.68 -0.80
CA SER A 157 8.73 6.21 -0.43
C SER A 157 8.70 4.70 -0.53
N SER A 158 9.31 4.15 -1.57
CA SER A 158 9.65 2.74 -1.69
C SER A 158 10.77 2.39 -0.71
N VAL A 159 10.79 3.04 0.46
CA VAL A 159 11.22 2.37 1.68
C VAL A 159 10.11 1.38 1.95
N ASN A 160 10.29 0.17 1.43
CA ASN A 160 9.55 -0.97 1.90
C ASN A 160 9.32 -0.79 3.40
N LYS A 161 8.06 -0.79 3.84
CA LYS A 161 7.72 -1.12 5.22
C LYS A 161 8.00 -2.61 5.47
N SER A 162 9.08 -3.15 4.92
CA SER A 162 9.81 -4.26 5.49
C SER A 162 10.39 -3.68 6.75
N GLY A 163 9.73 -3.98 7.87
CA GLY A 163 10.19 -3.65 9.20
C GLY A 163 11.70 -3.83 9.27
N GLY A 164 12.36 -2.81 9.83
CA GLY A 164 13.81 -2.76 9.94
C GLY A 164 14.35 -4.11 10.40
N LEU A 165 15.05 -4.78 9.49
CA LEU A 165 16.16 -5.60 9.90
C LEU A 165 17.19 -4.60 10.40
N SER A 166 17.17 -4.40 11.72
CA SER A 166 18.28 -3.83 12.47
C SER A 166 19.57 -4.21 11.76
N THR A 167 20.40 -3.22 11.47
CA THR A 167 21.75 -3.39 10.91
C THR A 167 22.59 -4.38 11.76
N GLY A 168 22.10 -4.85 12.91
CA GLY A 168 22.62 -5.98 13.68
C GLY A 168 22.27 -7.42 13.21
N ALA A 169 21.30 -7.66 12.32
CA ALA A 169 20.93 -9.03 11.88
C ALA A 169 21.78 -9.53 10.69
N ILE A 170 22.29 -8.63 9.86
CA ILE A 170 23.13 -8.95 8.70
C ILE A 170 24.54 -9.42 9.15
N ALA A 171 24.93 -9.16 10.40
CA ALA A 171 26.16 -9.68 11.00
C ALA A 171 26.03 -11.09 11.62
N GLY A 172 24.82 -11.67 11.73
CA GLY A 172 24.61 -12.96 12.39
C GLY A 172 24.70 -14.18 11.46
N ILE A 173 24.36 -14.01 10.18
CA ILE A 173 24.28 -15.13 9.22
C ILE A 173 25.69 -15.58 8.79
N SER A 174 26.68 -14.68 8.80
CA SER A 174 28.08 -15.00 8.50
C SER A 174 28.70 -15.94 9.54
N VAL A 175 28.40 -15.74 10.83
CA VAL A 175 28.97 -16.54 11.92
C VAL A 175 28.41 -17.96 11.90
N ALA A 176 27.11 -18.14 11.63
CA ALA A 176 26.49 -19.45 11.55
C ALA A 176 27.10 -20.31 10.43
N VAL A 177 27.35 -19.72 9.25
CA VAL A 177 28.00 -20.42 8.13
C VAL A 177 29.44 -20.78 8.46
N VAL A 178 30.21 -19.90 9.11
CA VAL A 178 31.59 -20.17 9.52
C VAL A 178 31.66 -21.29 10.57
N ILE A 179 30.72 -21.34 11.52
CA ILE A 179 30.65 -22.43 12.50
C ILE A 179 30.28 -23.76 11.83
N VAL A 180 29.33 -23.76 10.89
CA VAL A 180 28.94 -24.98 10.17
C VAL A 180 30.08 -25.49 9.29
N VAL A 181 30.74 -24.61 8.52
CA VAL A 181 31.87 -24.99 7.66
C VAL A 181 33.08 -25.38 8.51
N GLY A 182 33.41 -24.61 9.55
CA GLY A 182 34.51 -24.92 10.47
C GLY A 182 34.29 -26.23 11.25
N GLY A 183 33.06 -26.48 11.70
CA GLY A 183 32.67 -27.73 12.36
C GLY A 183 32.75 -28.94 11.42
N LEU A 184 32.30 -28.79 10.17
CA LEU A 184 32.37 -29.87 9.18
C LEU A 184 33.82 -30.23 8.84
N VAL A 185 34.68 -29.22 8.65
CA VAL A 185 36.12 -29.42 8.35
C VAL A 185 36.84 -30.00 9.56
N GLY A 186 36.54 -29.53 10.78
CA GLY A 186 37.11 -30.08 12.01
C GLY A 186 36.70 -31.54 12.24
N PHE A 187 35.43 -31.86 12.04
CA PHE A 187 34.92 -33.23 12.13
C PHE A 187 35.54 -34.15 11.07
N LEU A 188 35.69 -33.69 9.82
CA LEU A 188 36.38 -34.44 8.76
C LEU A 188 37.86 -34.68 9.08
N CYS A 189 38.55 -33.68 9.64
CA CYS A 189 39.96 -33.80 10.00
C CYS A 189 40.16 -34.77 11.18
N TRP A 190 39.32 -34.66 12.23
CA TRP A 190 39.27 -35.64 13.32
C TRP A 190 38.94 -37.04 12.78
N TRP A 191 37.92 -37.16 11.94
CA TRP A 191 37.48 -38.44 11.41
C TRP A 191 38.59 -39.12 10.59
N PHE A 192 39.30 -38.40 9.72
CA PHE A 192 40.39 -38.97 8.93
C PHE A 192 41.64 -39.29 9.78
N LEU A 193 42.01 -38.43 10.74
CA LEU A 193 43.21 -38.63 11.56
C LEU A 193 43.01 -39.70 12.65
N CYS A 194 41.83 -39.75 13.29
CA CYS A 194 41.55 -40.73 14.34
C CYS A 194 41.06 -42.08 13.81
N ARG A 195 40.47 -42.13 12.60
CA ARG A 195 40.07 -43.42 11.97
C ARG A 195 41.20 -44.11 11.23
N GLY A 196 42.32 -43.42 10.97
CA GLY A 196 43.54 -44.00 10.42
C GLY A 196 44.41 -44.76 11.43
N LYS A 197 43.98 -44.86 12.70
CA LYS A 197 44.71 -45.59 13.75
C LYS A 197 43.82 -46.62 14.45
N ALA A 198 43.05 -47.36 13.64
CA ALA A 198 42.51 -48.68 13.94
C ALA A 198 42.99 -49.66 12.87
#